data_AF-A0A4Y7ZNM8-F1
#
_entry.id   AF-A0A4Y7ZNM8-F1
#
_cell.length_a   1.000
_cell.length_b   1.000
_cell.length_c   1.000
_cell.angle_alpha   90.00
_cell.angle_beta   90.00
_cell.angle_gamma   90.00
#
_symmetry.space_group_name_H-M   'P 1'
#
loop_
_entity.id
_entity.type
_entity.pdbx_description
1 polymer ?
#
loop_
_entity_poly.entity_id
_entity_poly.type
_entity_poly.pdbx_seq_one_letter_code
_entity_poly.pdbx_strand_id
1 'polypeptide(L)'
;MLRFEICNAKSCAEELLALGKINMKMWYLFEWLTLHDELRHGTQAEVVKLYIDEQLVAYSLLENYEACTDKIKSFKGRVYQDLGVIHFVTVPAYRKKGYASLLAEKMYQEVIKPLLARYPDVIAYVTATGRAVPLMQRTGIKKTQLVTQFYSDLTFEQKVVIPLSC
;
A
#
# COMPACT_ATOMS: atom_id res chain seq x y z
N MET A 1 15.75 20.65 -2.19
CA MET A 1 16.17 19.47 -1.42
C MET A 1 15.09 18.40 -1.48
N LEU A 2 15.46 17.14 -1.70
CA LEU A 2 14.55 15.99 -1.72
C LEU A 2 14.63 15.24 -0.38
N ARG A 3 13.51 15.00 0.30
CA ARG A 3 13.45 14.32 1.61
C ARG A 3 12.32 13.30 1.65
N PHE A 4 12.59 12.13 2.23
CA PHE A 4 11.58 11.13 2.56
C PHE A 4 11.28 11.15 4.05
N GLU A 5 10.05 10.85 4.41
CA GLU A 5 9.63 10.63 5.79
C GLU A 5 8.68 9.44 5.85
N ILE A 6 8.80 8.62 6.89
CA ILE A 6 7.95 7.45 7.11
C ILE A 6 7.15 7.71 8.39
N CYS A 7 5.83 7.61 8.31
CA CYS A 7 4.91 7.75 9.44
C CYS A 7 3.75 6.76 9.31
N ASN A 8 3.08 6.48 10.43
CA ASN A 8 1.71 5.97 10.38
C ASN A 8 0.77 7.16 10.15
N ALA A 9 -0.22 7.00 9.27
CA ALA A 9 -1.16 8.08 8.92
C ALA A 9 -1.85 8.68 10.14
N LYS A 10 -2.05 7.92 11.22
CA LYS A 10 -2.61 8.44 12.49
C LYS A 10 -1.85 9.66 13.02
N SER A 11 -0.51 9.67 12.93
CA SER A 11 0.31 10.79 13.42
C SER A 11 0.50 11.92 12.41
N CYS A 12 0.03 11.75 11.17
CA CYS A 12 0.25 12.69 10.06
C CYS A 12 -1.01 12.94 9.21
N ALA A 13 -2.21 12.63 9.74
CA ALA A 13 -3.46 12.64 8.98
C ALA A 13 -3.85 14.06 8.50
N GLU A 14 -3.67 15.08 9.35
CA GLU A 14 -3.97 16.47 9.00
C GLU A 14 -3.13 16.97 7.82
N GLU A 15 -1.83 16.65 7.81
CA GLU A 15 -0.93 16.99 6.70
C GLU A 15 -1.36 16.29 5.40
N LEU A 16 -1.77 15.02 5.50
CA LEU A 16 -2.20 14.20 4.36
C LEU A 16 -3.56 14.64 3.79
N LEU A 17 -4.45 15.19 4.62
CA LEU A 17 -5.74 15.75 4.18
C LEU A 17 -5.57 16.87 3.15
N ALA A 18 -4.52 17.70 3.29
CA ALA A 18 -4.21 18.77 2.35
C ALA A 18 -3.97 18.23 0.91
N LEU A 19 -3.44 17.02 0.80
CA LEU A 19 -3.26 16.30 -0.48
C LEU A 19 -4.43 15.39 -0.84
N GLY A 20 -5.28 15.02 0.12
CA GLY A 20 -6.39 14.09 -0.07
C GLY A 20 -7.37 14.54 -1.16
N LYS A 21 -7.58 15.84 -1.38
CA LYS A 21 -8.47 16.34 -2.47
C LYS A 21 -8.03 15.88 -3.88
N ILE A 22 -6.78 15.45 -4.05
CA ILE A 22 -6.24 14.92 -5.31
C ILE A 22 -6.65 13.45 -5.53
N ASN A 23 -6.97 12.73 -4.45
CA ASN A 23 -7.48 11.37 -4.45
C ASN A 23 -8.54 11.20 -3.34
N MET A 24 -9.81 11.41 -3.69
CA MET A 24 -10.93 11.36 -2.75
C MET A 24 -10.98 10.07 -1.92
N LYS A 25 -10.54 8.92 -2.47
CA LYS A 25 -10.54 7.66 -1.72
C LYS A 25 -9.61 7.73 -0.50
N MET A 26 -8.42 8.31 -0.67
CA MET A 26 -7.46 8.48 0.44
C MET A 26 -7.90 9.61 1.38
N TRP A 27 -8.56 10.64 0.85
CA TRP A 27 -9.12 11.71 1.68
C TRP A 27 -10.08 11.17 2.74
N TYR A 28 -11.03 10.29 2.37
CA TYR A 28 -11.95 9.69 3.33
C TYR A 28 -11.25 8.87 4.42
N LEU A 29 -10.15 8.19 4.08
CA LEU A 29 -9.34 7.45 5.05
C LEU A 29 -8.73 8.40 6.09
N PHE A 30 -8.16 9.52 5.63
CA PHE A 30 -7.55 10.50 6.54
C PHE A 30 -8.59 11.27 7.34
N GLU A 31 -9.73 11.64 6.73
CA GLU A 31 -10.83 12.30 7.43
C GLU A 31 -11.36 11.41 8.55
N TRP A 32 -11.55 10.12 8.26
CA TRP A 32 -11.93 9.13 9.26
C TRP A 32 -10.91 9.08 10.40
N LEU A 33 -9.62 9.01 10.10
CA LEU A 33 -8.56 9.02 11.11
C LEU A 33 -8.60 10.28 11.97
N THR A 34 -8.82 11.46 11.39
CA THR A 34 -8.90 12.70 12.17
C THR A 34 -10.12 12.76 13.09
N LEU A 35 -11.21 12.07 12.74
CA LEU A 35 -12.45 12.06 13.52
C LEU A 35 -12.49 10.93 14.56
N HIS A 36 -11.83 9.82 14.29
CA HIS A 36 -11.99 8.58 15.07
C HIS A 36 -10.68 8.05 15.66
N ASP A 37 -9.53 8.65 15.36
CA ASP A 37 -8.18 8.29 15.83
C ASP A 37 -7.70 6.87 15.44
N GLU A 38 -8.57 6.04 14.86
CA GLU A 38 -8.30 4.67 14.45
C GLU A 38 -9.08 4.28 13.18
N LEU A 39 -8.48 3.38 12.38
CA LEU A 39 -9.17 2.75 11.25
C LEU A 39 -9.91 1.49 11.69
N ARG A 40 -10.90 1.09 10.88
CA ARG A 40 -11.76 -0.06 11.19
C ARG A 40 -11.01 -1.39 11.08
N HIS A 41 -11.47 -2.37 11.86
CA HIS A 41 -11.05 -3.77 11.79
C HIS A 41 -9.54 -4.00 11.99
N GLY A 42 -8.87 -3.13 12.75
CA GLY A 42 -7.43 -3.25 13.00
C GLY A 42 -6.53 -2.81 11.84
N THR A 43 -7.10 -2.23 10.78
CA THR A 43 -6.33 -1.68 9.67
C THR A 43 -5.37 -0.60 10.19
N GLN A 44 -4.14 -0.60 9.67
CA GLN A 44 -3.19 0.50 9.86
C GLN A 44 -2.91 1.18 8.52
N ALA A 45 -2.32 2.37 8.53
CA ALA A 45 -1.97 3.08 7.31
C ALA A 45 -0.52 3.53 7.39
N GLU A 46 0.38 2.73 6.81
CA GLU A 46 1.81 3.05 6.73
C GLU A 46 2.04 3.98 5.54
N VAL A 47 2.74 5.10 5.76
CA VAL A 47 2.89 6.17 4.78
C VAL A 47 4.37 6.48 4.56
N VAL A 48 4.79 6.53 3.30
CA VAL A 48 6.05 7.15 2.90
C VAL A 48 5.73 8.47 2.19
N LYS A 49 6.15 9.58 2.80
CA LYS A 49 5.99 10.95 2.31
C LYS A 49 7.23 11.39 1.53
N LEU A 50 7.03 12.18 0.48
CA LEU A 50 8.09 12.78 -0.32
C LEU A 50 7.94 14.29 -0.35
N TYR A 51 8.98 14.97 0.14
CA TYR A 51 9.10 16.42 0.16
C TYR A 51 10.10 16.91 -0.87
N ILE A 52 9.76 18.04 -1.51
CA ILE A 52 10.67 18.82 -2.35
C ILE A 52 10.64 20.26 -1.82
N ASP A 53 11.80 20.75 -1.39
CA ASP A 53 11.95 22.10 -0.81
C ASP A 53 10.98 22.33 0.36
N GLU A 54 10.93 21.36 1.28
CA GLU A 54 10.01 21.29 2.44
C GLU A 54 8.51 21.26 2.11
N GLN A 55 8.12 21.20 0.84
CA GLN A 55 6.74 20.98 0.43
C GLN A 55 6.45 19.50 0.23
N LEU A 56 5.37 18.97 0.84
CA LEU A 56 4.89 17.62 0.56
C LEU A 56 4.30 17.55 -0.86
N VAL A 57 4.92 16.77 -1.74
CA VAL A 57 4.54 16.71 -3.17
C VAL A 57 3.94 15.37 -3.58
N ALA A 58 4.21 14.31 -2.83
CA ALA A 58 3.73 12.97 -3.10
C ALA A 58 3.80 12.08 -1.86
N TYR A 59 3.01 11.01 -1.84
CA TYR A 59 3.12 9.93 -0.87
C TYR A 59 2.75 8.58 -1.47
N SER A 60 3.27 7.52 -0.87
CA SER A 60 2.73 6.16 -0.98
C SER A 60 2.13 5.75 0.36
N LEU A 61 1.04 4.98 0.30
CA LEU A 61 0.33 4.51 1.48
C LEU A 61 0.04 3.02 1.32
N LEU A 62 0.34 2.24 2.36
CA LEU A 62 -0.10 0.86 2.49
C LEU A 62 -1.24 0.84 3.51
N GLU A 63 -2.45 0.49 3.06
CA GLU A 63 -3.50 0.02 3.97
C GLU A 63 -3.04 -1.32 4.52
N ASN A 64 -2.43 -1.31 5.71
CA ASN A 64 -1.79 -2.47 6.32
C ASN A 64 -2.86 -3.30 7.06
N TYR A 65 -2.96 -4.56 6.66
CA TYR A 65 -3.95 -5.52 7.14
C TYR A 65 -3.36 -6.60 8.04
N GLU A 66 -2.14 -6.41 8.56
CA GLU A 66 -1.43 -7.38 9.39
C GLU A 66 -2.28 -7.87 10.59
N ALA A 67 -3.03 -6.98 11.21
CA ALA A 67 -3.92 -7.29 12.33
C ALA A 67 -5.36 -7.68 11.92
N CYS A 68 -5.68 -7.66 10.62
CA CYS A 68 -7.03 -7.92 10.10
C CYS A 68 -7.25 -9.43 9.88
N THR A 69 -7.96 -10.09 10.78
CA THR A 69 -8.21 -11.54 10.70
C THR A 69 -9.12 -11.95 9.54
N ASP A 70 -9.97 -11.05 9.06
CA ASP A 70 -10.82 -11.24 7.87
C ASP A 70 -10.03 -11.27 6.54
N LYS A 71 -8.73 -10.95 6.59
CA LYS A 71 -7.80 -10.99 5.44
C LYS A 71 -6.99 -12.28 5.35
N ILE A 72 -7.29 -13.25 6.22
CA ILE A 72 -6.70 -14.58 6.21
C ILE A 72 -7.69 -15.56 5.59
N LYS A 73 -7.25 -16.31 4.58
CA LYS A 73 -8.07 -17.28 3.85
C LYS A 73 -7.39 -18.62 3.71
N SER A 74 -8.07 -19.68 4.14
CA SER A 74 -7.67 -21.06 3.86
C SER A 74 -8.23 -21.51 2.50
N PHE A 75 -7.37 -22.04 1.63
CA PHE A 75 -7.78 -22.60 0.34
C PHE A 75 -6.94 -23.84 0.03
N LYS A 76 -7.62 -24.98 -0.21
CA LYS A 76 -6.98 -26.28 -0.50
C LYS A 76 -5.86 -26.65 0.49
N GLY A 77 -6.09 -26.42 1.79
CA GLY A 77 -5.14 -26.75 2.86
C GLY A 77 -3.96 -25.79 3.02
N ARG A 78 -3.90 -24.69 2.27
CA ARG A 78 -2.89 -23.62 2.43
C ARG A 78 -3.52 -22.35 2.95
N VAL A 79 -2.75 -21.59 3.74
CA VAL A 79 -3.16 -20.29 4.30
C VAL A 79 -2.61 -19.17 3.43
N TYR A 80 -3.50 -18.28 3.02
CA TYR A 80 -3.20 -17.07 2.26
C TYR A 80 -3.53 -15.85 3.13
N GLN A 81 -2.63 -14.87 3.17
CA GLN A 81 -2.79 -13.67 3.98
C GLN A 81 -2.57 -12.43 3.12
N ASP A 82 -3.63 -11.63 2.95
CA ASP A 82 -3.53 -10.30 2.34
C ASP A 82 -3.03 -9.31 3.40
N LEU A 83 -1.81 -8.84 3.23
CA LEU A 83 -1.14 -7.93 4.17
C LEU A 83 -1.45 -6.47 3.88
N GLY A 84 -2.08 -6.14 2.74
CA GLY A 84 -2.49 -4.77 2.50
C GLY A 84 -2.62 -4.36 1.04
N VAL A 85 -3.24 -3.20 0.85
CA VAL A 85 -3.40 -2.57 -0.46
C VAL A 85 -2.54 -1.31 -0.54
N ILE A 86 -1.73 -1.19 -1.59
CA ILE A 86 -0.87 -0.04 -1.81
C ILE A 86 -1.46 1.01 -2.75
N HIS A 87 -1.30 2.27 -2.36
CA HIS A 87 -1.74 3.47 -3.07
C HIS A 87 -0.59 4.45 -3.27
N PHE A 88 -0.70 5.25 -4.33
CA PHE A 88 0.24 6.31 -4.66
C PHE A 88 -0.50 7.59 -5.02
N VAL A 89 -0.04 8.72 -4.47
CA VAL A 89 -0.55 10.05 -4.81
C VAL A 89 0.62 10.97 -5.11
N THR A 90 0.47 11.76 -6.17
CA THR A 90 1.43 12.80 -6.56
C THR A 90 0.67 14.03 -7.00
N VAL A 91 1.06 15.18 -6.45
CA VAL A 91 0.53 16.49 -6.82
C VAL A 91 0.67 16.70 -8.33
N PRO A 92 -0.37 17.16 -9.05
CA PRO A 92 -0.34 17.29 -10.51
C PRO A 92 0.91 17.95 -11.09
N ALA A 93 1.37 19.06 -10.51
CA ALA A 93 2.56 19.81 -10.93
C ALA A 93 3.89 19.02 -10.80
N TYR A 94 3.89 17.95 -10.00
CA TYR A 94 5.06 17.12 -9.72
C TYR A 94 4.97 15.73 -10.39
N ARG A 95 3.95 15.48 -11.22
CA ARG A 95 3.80 14.22 -11.98
C ARG A 95 4.82 14.13 -13.12
N LYS A 96 5.07 12.90 -13.59
CA LYS A 96 6.03 12.57 -14.66
C LYS A 96 7.50 12.92 -14.35
N LYS A 97 7.84 13.15 -13.08
CA LYS A 97 9.20 13.42 -12.60
C LYS A 97 9.87 12.23 -11.90
N GLY A 98 9.31 11.03 -12.03
CA GLY A 98 9.85 9.80 -11.41
C GLY A 98 9.53 9.59 -9.92
N TYR A 99 8.92 10.57 -9.24
CA TYR A 99 8.64 10.51 -7.80
C TYR A 99 7.80 9.33 -7.32
N ALA A 100 6.79 8.92 -8.10
CA ALA A 100 6.01 7.74 -7.75
C ALA A 100 6.86 6.46 -7.77
N SER A 101 7.85 6.36 -8.67
CA SER A 101 8.78 5.22 -8.69
C SER A 101 9.73 5.24 -7.49
N LEU A 102 10.22 6.42 -7.09
CA LEU A 102 11.06 6.54 -5.89
C LEU A 102 10.27 6.16 -4.62
N LEU A 103 9.01 6.59 -4.53
CA LEU A 103 8.11 6.20 -3.44
C LEU A 103 7.80 4.72 -3.43
N ALA A 104 7.68 4.08 -4.61
CA ALA A 104 7.45 2.65 -4.71
C ALA A 104 8.66 1.86 -4.18
N GLU A 105 9.87 2.25 -4.59
CA GLU A 105 11.11 1.63 -4.09
C GLU A 105 11.24 1.80 -2.57
N LYS A 106 11.04 3.02 -2.05
CA LYS A 106 11.14 3.30 -0.61
C LYS A 106 10.10 2.52 0.20
N MET A 107 8.84 2.48 -0.26
CA MET A 107 7.77 1.71 0.37
C MET A 107 8.04 0.20 0.33
N TYR A 108 8.61 -0.30 -0.76
CA TYR A 108 9.00 -1.71 -0.83
C TYR A 108 10.11 -2.04 0.16
N GLN A 109 11.22 -1.30 0.17
CA GLN A 109 12.39 -1.64 0.99
C GLN A 109 12.12 -1.46 2.49
N GLU A 110 11.42 -0.40 2.88
CA GLU A 110 11.31 0.01 4.29
C GLU A 110 10.06 -0.55 4.98
N VAL A 111 9.00 -0.87 4.22
CA VAL A 111 7.70 -1.26 4.80
C VAL A 111 7.29 -2.66 4.33
N ILE A 112 7.07 -2.85 3.03
CA ILE A 112 6.47 -4.08 2.50
C ILE A 112 7.41 -5.28 2.63
N LYS A 113 8.70 -5.13 2.32
CA LYS A 113 9.66 -6.24 2.36
C LYS A 113 9.87 -6.75 3.79
N PRO A 114 10.08 -5.90 4.82
CA PRO A 114 10.08 -6.36 6.21
C PRO A 114 8.75 -7.00 6.63
N LEU A 115 7.61 -6.44 6.23
CA LEU A 115 6.29 -6.99 6.54
C LEU A 115 6.11 -8.40 5.97
N LEU A 116 6.44 -8.62 4.70
CA LEU A 116 6.37 -9.95 4.06
C LEU A 116 7.34 -10.96 4.71
N ALA A 117 8.51 -10.51 5.17
CA ALA A 117 9.51 -11.39 5.77
C ALA A 117 9.07 -11.97 7.13
N ARG A 118 8.08 -11.37 7.80
CA ARG A 118 7.51 -11.88 9.07
C ARG A 118 6.64 -13.13 8.90
N TYR A 119 6.28 -13.47 7.67
CA TYR A 119 5.32 -14.54 7.36
C TYR A 119 5.91 -15.61 6.42
N PRO A 120 7.00 -16.31 6.82
CA PRO A 120 7.62 -17.33 5.97
C PRO A 120 6.77 -18.59 5.80
N ASP A 121 5.88 -18.89 6.74
CA ASP A 121 5.14 -20.16 6.81
C ASP A 121 3.76 -20.11 6.13
N VAL A 122 3.36 -18.94 5.62
CA VAL A 122 2.09 -18.73 4.92
C VAL A 122 2.31 -18.05 3.58
N ILE A 123 1.30 -18.09 2.71
CA ILE A 123 1.35 -17.36 1.43
C ILE A 123 0.89 -15.93 1.68
N ALA A 124 1.83 -15.11 2.13
CA ALA A 124 1.61 -13.70 2.40
C ALA A 124 1.85 -12.84 1.15
N TYR A 125 0.96 -11.90 0.87
CA TYR A 125 1.05 -11.02 -0.30
C TYR A 125 0.50 -9.63 -0.01
N VAL A 126 0.86 -8.68 -0.87
CA VAL A 126 0.22 -7.35 -0.93
C VAL A 126 -0.49 -7.17 -2.26
N THR A 127 -1.45 -6.27 -2.29
CA THR A 127 -2.25 -5.97 -3.47
C THR A 127 -1.89 -4.59 -4.03
N ALA A 128 -1.54 -4.53 -5.31
CA ALA A 128 -1.45 -3.27 -6.05
C ALA A 128 -2.59 -3.19 -7.07
N THR A 129 -3.18 -1.99 -7.25
CA THR A 129 -4.32 -1.81 -8.15
C THR A 129 -4.06 -0.74 -9.20
N GLY A 130 -4.63 -0.91 -10.40
CA GLY A 130 -4.56 0.07 -11.48
C GLY A 130 -3.13 0.57 -11.76
N ARG A 131 -2.90 1.88 -11.60
CA ARG A 131 -1.59 2.52 -11.86
C ARG A 131 -0.50 2.16 -10.86
N ALA A 132 -0.84 1.56 -9.71
CA ALA A 132 0.14 1.09 -8.74
C ALA A 132 0.85 -0.20 -9.20
N VAL A 133 0.21 -1.03 -10.02
CA VAL A 133 0.74 -2.31 -10.49
C VAL A 133 2.14 -2.17 -11.14
N PRO A 134 2.33 -1.36 -12.20
CA PRO A 134 3.63 -1.24 -12.83
C PRO A 134 4.69 -0.58 -11.94
N LEU A 135 4.28 0.22 -10.94
CA LEU A 135 5.22 0.80 -9.97
C LEU A 135 5.80 -0.30 -9.08
N MET A 136 4.93 -1.13 -8.50
CA MET A 136 5.35 -2.21 -7.60
C MET A 136 6.11 -3.31 -8.33
N GLN A 137 5.72 -3.67 -9.55
CA GLN A 137 6.46 -4.68 -10.33
C GLN A 137 7.93 -4.31 -10.59
N ARG A 138 8.29 -3.02 -10.51
CA ARG A 138 9.67 -2.55 -10.70
C ARG A 138 10.52 -2.52 -9.42
N THR A 139 9.93 -2.72 -8.24
CA THR A 139 10.66 -2.63 -6.95
C THR A 139 11.43 -3.91 -6.60
N GLY A 140 11.25 -4.98 -7.39
CA GLY A 140 11.84 -6.29 -7.09
C GLY A 140 11.01 -7.15 -6.14
N ILE A 141 9.79 -6.73 -5.78
CA ILE A 141 8.84 -7.62 -5.09
C ILE A 141 8.61 -8.90 -5.93
N LYS A 142 8.64 -10.06 -5.27
CA LYS A 142 8.40 -11.34 -5.96
C LYS A 142 6.99 -11.36 -6.53
N LYS A 143 6.82 -11.92 -7.73
CA LYS A 143 5.48 -12.12 -8.32
C LYS A 143 4.57 -12.93 -7.40
N THR A 144 5.14 -13.86 -6.64
CA THR A 144 4.45 -14.68 -5.63
C THR A 144 4.05 -13.94 -4.36
N GLN A 145 4.33 -12.63 -4.26
CA GLN A 145 3.96 -11.78 -3.13
C GLN A 145 3.19 -10.52 -3.57
N LEU A 146 2.83 -10.42 -4.86
CA LEU A 146 2.13 -9.25 -5.42
C LEU A 146 0.91 -9.68 -6.23
N VAL A 147 -0.28 -9.35 -5.72
CA VAL A 147 -1.54 -9.51 -6.45
C VAL A 147 -1.87 -8.21 -7.19
N THR A 148 -2.24 -8.33 -8.47
CA THR A 148 -2.48 -7.16 -9.36
C THR A 148 -3.90 -7.09 -9.93
N GLN A 149 -4.69 -8.16 -9.80
CA GLN A 149 -5.97 -8.33 -10.50
C GLN A 149 -7.18 -7.98 -9.62
N PHE A 150 -7.04 -7.06 -8.66
CA PHE A 150 -8.06 -6.75 -7.65
C PHE A 150 -9.45 -6.41 -8.24
N TYR A 151 -9.49 -5.52 -9.24
CA TYR A 151 -10.74 -5.04 -9.88
C TYR A 151 -11.33 -5.98 -10.96
N SER A 152 -10.76 -7.17 -11.17
CA SER A 152 -11.30 -8.14 -12.13
C SER A 152 -12.46 -8.94 -11.53
N ASP A 153 -13.32 -9.54 -12.36
CA ASP A 153 -14.37 -10.47 -11.92
C ASP A 153 -13.85 -11.91 -11.68
N LEU A 154 -12.52 -12.08 -11.68
CA LEU A 154 -11.87 -13.37 -11.47
C LEU A 154 -12.11 -13.91 -10.05
N THR A 155 -12.10 -15.23 -9.93
CA THR A 155 -12.21 -15.90 -8.63
C THR A 155 -10.96 -15.69 -7.79
N PHE A 156 -11.05 -15.98 -6.48
CA PHE A 156 -9.87 -15.98 -5.59
C PHE A 156 -8.75 -16.89 -6.10
N GLU A 157 -9.10 -18.07 -6.62
CA GLU A 157 -8.12 -19.00 -7.17
C GLU A 157 -7.36 -18.40 -8.35
N GLN A 158 -8.07 -17.71 -9.25
CA GLN A 158 -7.48 -17.05 -10.42
C GLN A 158 -6.66 -15.80 -10.06
N LYS A 159 -7.08 -15.04 -9.04
CA LYS A 159 -6.41 -13.80 -8.63
C LYS A 159 -5.18 -14.03 -7.75
N VAL A 160 -5.22 -15.06 -6.92
CA VAL A 160 -4.28 -15.25 -5.81
C VAL A 160 -3.60 -16.61 -5.91
N VAL A 161 -4.35 -17.71 -5.98
CA VAL A 161 -3.74 -19.04 -5.91
C VAL A 161 -2.85 -19.32 -7.11
N ILE A 162 -3.38 -19.20 -8.34
CA ILE A 162 -2.65 -19.49 -9.57
C ILE A 162 -1.40 -18.59 -9.72
N PRO A 163 -1.51 -17.25 -9.54
CA PRO A 163 -0.34 -16.37 -9.72
C PRO A 163 0.73 -16.52 -8.63
N LEU A 164 0.36 -16.94 -7.41
CA LEU A 164 1.30 -17.06 -6.30
C LEU A 164 1.84 -18.49 -6.09
N SER A 165 1.40 -19.46 -6.89
CA SER A 165 1.85 -20.87 -6.80
C SER A 165 3.11 -21.19 -7.64
N CYS A 166 3.75 -20.19 -8.26
CA CYS A 166 4.91 -20.37 -9.13
C CYS A 166 6.25 -20.39 -8.38
#